data_AF-A0A968WZG0-F1
#
_entry.id   AF-A0A968WZG0-F1
#
_cell.length_a   1.000
_cell.length_b   1.000
_cell.length_c   1.000
_cell.angle_alpha   90.00
_cell.angle_beta   90.00
_cell.angle_gamma   90.00
#
_symmetry.space_group_name_H-M   'P 1'
#
loop_
_entity.id
_entity.type
_entity.pdbx_description
1 polymer ?
#
loop_
_entity_poly.entity_id
_entity_poly.type
_entity_poly.pdbx_seq_one_letter_code
_entity_poly.pdbx_strand_id
1 'polypeptide(L)'
;MRKLLKRLREFATYIKLNRAYIPNYGDRYRHGELISSAVAESTVNRVISKRMYKQQQMRWTPVDAHRLLQLRGRVLDGELFNIFKGWYPTMKDQIG
;
A
#
# COMPACT_ATOMS: atom_id res chain seq x y z
N MET A 1 3.32 37.41 -2.32
CA MET A 1 2.83 37.01 -3.66
C MET A 1 3.88 36.52 -4.66
N ARG A 2 5.05 37.16 -4.84
CA ARG A 2 6.02 36.76 -5.89
C ARG A 2 6.52 35.30 -5.80
N LYS A 3 6.72 34.77 -4.58
CA LYS A 3 7.15 33.37 -4.36
C LYS A 3 6.09 32.34 -4.79
N LEU A 4 4.81 32.59 -4.52
CA LEU A 4 3.70 31.72 -4.93
C LEU A 4 3.58 31.69 -6.47
N LEU A 5 3.62 32.85 -7.10
CA LEU A 5 3.58 32.95 -8.57
C LEU A 5 4.78 32.27 -9.26
N LYS A 6 5.93 32.24 -8.60
CA LYS A 6 7.10 31.49 -9.08
C LYS A 6 6.84 29.97 -9.00
N ARG A 7 6.38 29.48 -7.84
CA ARG A 7 6.03 28.06 -7.62
C ARG A 7 4.95 27.57 -8.58
N LEU A 8 3.92 28.37 -8.81
CA LEU A 8 2.85 28.04 -9.76
C LEU A 8 3.36 27.96 -11.21
N ARG A 9 4.28 28.85 -11.61
CA ARG A 9 4.92 28.78 -12.93
C ARG A 9 5.78 27.53 -13.08
N GLU A 10 6.60 27.21 -12.07
CA GLU A 10 7.41 26.00 -12.06
C GLU A 10 6.53 24.74 -12.16
N PHE A 11 5.43 24.72 -11.42
CA PHE A 11 4.46 23.62 -11.46
C PHE A 11 3.77 23.47 -12.83
N ALA A 12 3.33 24.59 -13.43
CA ALA A 12 2.73 24.58 -14.77
C ALA A 12 3.73 24.08 -15.83
N THR A 13 4.99 24.51 -15.75
CA THR A 13 6.07 24.02 -16.61
C THR A 13 6.28 22.51 -16.42
N TYR A 14 6.33 22.04 -15.17
CA TYR A 14 6.46 20.62 -14.88
C TYR A 14 5.32 19.80 -15.49
N ILE A 15 4.06 20.21 -15.32
CA ILE A 15 2.91 19.54 -15.94
C ILE A 15 3.04 19.51 -17.46
N LYS A 16 3.43 20.64 -18.07
CA LYS A 16 3.57 20.73 -19.53
C LYS A 16 4.63 19.75 -20.06
N LEU A 17 5.79 19.70 -19.41
CA LEU A 17 6.90 18.83 -19.80
C LEU A 17 6.58 17.35 -19.58
N ASN A 18 5.81 17.02 -18.55
CA ASN A 18 5.50 15.63 -18.19
C ASN A 18 4.13 15.16 -18.71
N ARG A 19 3.43 15.95 -19.54
CA ARG A 19 2.07 15.62 -20.00
C ARG A 19 1.94 14.20 -20.55
N ALA A 20 2.91 13.75 -21.34
CA ALA A 20 2.91 12.41 -21.94
C ALA A 20 3.03 11.27 -20.90
N TYR A 21 3.52 11.58 -19.70
CA TYR A 21 3.72 10.64 -18.59
C TYR A 21 2.65 10.76 -17.50
N ILE A 22 1.76 11.76 -17.57
CA ILE A 22 0.66 11.92 -16.61
C ILE A 22 -0.49 10.99 -17.04
N PRO A 23 -0.85 9.97 -16.23
CA PRO A 23 -1.97 9.10 -16.54
C PRO A 23 -3.29 9.88 -16.63
N ASN A 24 -4.18 9.47 -17.54
CA ASN A 24 -5.52 10.03 -17.60
C ASN A 24 -6.39 9.49 -16.47
N TYR A 25 -6.30 10.09 -15.28
CA TYR A 25 -7.04 9.66 -14.09
C TYR A 25 -8.57 9.69 -14.27
N GLY A 26 -9.09 10.59 -15.11
CA GLY A 26 -10.52 10.65 -15.41
C GLY A 26 -10.99 9.45 -16.25
N ASP A 27 -10.14 8.95 -17.13
CA ASP A 27 -10.42 7.73 -17.88
C ASP A 27 -10.33 6.49 -16.98
N ARG A 28 -9.28 6.40 -16.17
CA ARG A 28 -9.11 5.32 -15.19
C ARG A 28 -10.28 5.24 -14.21
N TYR A 29 -10.77 6.38 -13.71
CA TYR A 29 -11.95 6.42 -12.85
C TYR A 29 -13.21 5.87 -13.54
N ARG A 30 -13.46 6.27 -14.79
CA ARG A 30 -14.64 5.80 -15.57
C ARG A 30 -14.58 4.31 -15.89
N HIS A 31 -13.37 3.76 -16.03
CA HIS A 31 -13.14 2.33 -16.25
C HIS A 31 -12.95 1.52 -14.96
N GLY A 32 -13.12 2.14 -13.77
CA GLY A 32 -12.95 1.46 -12.48
C GLY A 32 -11.51 1.02 -12.19
N GLU A 33 -10.53 1.57 -12.91
CA GLU A 33 -9.12 1.28 -12.68
C GLU A 33 -8.58 1.98 -11.44
N LEU A 34 -7.54 1.40 -10.85
CA LEU A 34 -6.82 1.98 -9.72
C LEU A 34 -6.23 3.36 -10.07
N ILE A 35 -6.89 4.43 -9.63
CA ILE A 35 -6.48 5.81 -9.93
C ILE A 35 -5.08 6.11 -9.34
N SER A 36 -4.80 5.67 -8.13
CA SER A 36 -3.53 5.95 -7.45
C SER A 36 -3.21 4.94 -6.36
N SER A 37 -1.93 4.68 -6.14
CA SER A 37 -1.38 3.96 -4.97
C SER A 37 -1.35 4.82 -3.71
N ALA A 38 -1.66 6.12 -3.75
CA ALA A 38 -1.49 7.04 -2.63
C ALA A 38 -2.20 6.61 -1.33
N VAL A 39 -3.38 5.97 -1.44
CA VAL A 39 -4.09 5.43 -0.26
C VAL A 39 -3.34 4.24 0.34
N ALA A 40 -2.83 3.34 -0.49
CA ALA A 40 -2.00 2.22 -0.04
C ALA A 40 -0.68 2.74 0.57
N GLU A 41 0.00 3.66 -0.11
CA GLU A 41 1.25 4.28 0.35
C GLU A 41 1.08 4.99 1.69
N SER A 42 0.06 5.83 1.84
CA SER A 42 -0.21 6.53 3.11
C SER A 42 -0.53 5.55 4.25
N THR A 43 -1.26 4.47 3.95
CA THR A 43 -1.55 3.42 4.92
C THR A 43 -0.29 2.68 5.35
N VAL A 44 0.56 2.31 4.39
CA VAL A 44 1.87 1.68 4.65
C VAL A 44 2.75 2.61 5.48
N ASN A 45 2.83 3.90 5.11
CA ASN A 45 3.62 4.88 5.84
C ASN A 45 3.15 5.01 7.30
N ARG A 46 1.83 5.04 7.55
CA ARG A 46 1.27 5.05 8.90
C ARG A 46 1.66 3.81 9.71
N VAL A 47 1.64 2.63 9.10
CA VAL A 47 2.07 1.38 9.75
C VAL A 47 3.56 1.41 10.06
N ILE A 48 4.40 1.83 9.12
CA ILE A 48 5.86 1.96 9.32
C ILE A 48 6.15 2.94 10.45
N SER A 49 5.55 4.12 10.45
CA SER A 49 5.73 5.10 11.54
C SER A 49 5.32 4.53 12.89
N LYS A 50 4.24 3.75 12.96
CA LYS A 50 3.74 3.16 14.21
C LYS A 50 4.56 1.97 14.69
N ARG A 51 5.10 1.13 13.79
CA ARG A 51 5.70 -0.17 14.13
C ARG A 51 7.22 -0.22 13.99
N MET A 52 7.84 0.71 13.27
CA MET A 52 9.28 0.66 12.98
C MET A 52 10.08 1.83 13.58
N TYR A 53 9.40 2.90 14.05
CA TYR A 53 10.06 4.06 14.64
C TYR A 53 10.67 3.73 16.02
N LYS A 54 11.77 4.41 16.37
CA LYS A 54 12.72 3.97 17.41
C LYS A 54 12.20 3.95 18.85
N GLN A 55 11.02 4.50 19.16
CA GLN A 55 10.50 4.62 20.53
C GLN A 55 9.09 4.05 20.73
N GLN A 56 8.70 3.04 19.95
CA GLN A 56 7.37 2.42 20.07
C GLN A 56 7.40 1.06 20.78
N GLN A 57 6.43 0.83 21.68
CA GLN A 57 6.14 -0.50 22.24
C GLN A 57 5.54 -1.37 21.12
N MET A 58 6.02 -2.62 20.97
CA MET A 58 5.73 -3.51 19.81
C MET A 58 6.40 -3.08 18.50
N ARG A 59 7.72 -2.86 18.53
CA ARG A 59 8.53 -2.62 17.33
C ARG A 59 8.69 -3.92 16.53
N TRP A 60 8.46 -3.84 15.22
CA TRP A 60 8.76 -4.95 14.31
C TRP A 60 10.19 -4.83 13.78
N THR A 61 10.84 -5.98 13.57
CA THR A 61 12.04 -6.04 12.74
C THR A 61 11.63 -6.12 11.26
N PRO A 62 12.52 -5.79 10.31
CA PRO A 62 12.23 -6.02 8.88
C PRO A 62 11.83 -7.46 8.56
N VAL A 63 12.43 -8.44 9.26
CA VAL A 63 12.11 -9.86 9.11
C VAL A 63 10.68 -10.16 9.58
N ASP A 64 10.28 -9.64 10.74
CA ASP A 64 8.93 -9.87 11.27
C ASP A 64 7.87 -9.16 10.42
N ALA A 65 8.15 -7.93 9.96
CA ALA A 65 7.29 -7.21 9.04
C ALA A 65 7.10 -7.98 7.72
N HIS A 66 8.17 -8.56 7.17
CA HIS A 66 8.10 -9.39 5.97
C HIS A 66 7.23 -10.63 6.18
N ARG A 67 7.40 -11.34 7.30
CA ARG A 67 6.57 -12.51 7.65
C ARG A 67 5.09 -12.15 7.82
N LEU A 68 4.80 -11.02 8.47
CA LEU A 68 3.43 -10.54 8.64
C LEU A 68 2.77 -10.14 7.31
N LEU A 69 3.53 -9.53 6.40
CA LEU A 69 3.04 -9.24 5.04
C LEU A 69 2.73 -10.53 4.27
N GLN A 70 3.63 -11.52 4.34
CA GLN A 70 3.40 -12.83 3.75
C GLN A 70 2.16 -13.54 4.32
N LEU A 71 1.96 -13.48 5.64
CA LEU A 71 0.79 -14.03 6.29
C LEU A 71 -0.47 -13.31 5.83
N ARG A 72 -0.45 -11.97 5.79
CA ARG A 72 -1.60 -11.17 5.36
C ARG A 72 -1.96 -11.40 3.90
N GLY A 73 -0.97 -11.57 3.01
CA GLY A 73 -1.19 -11.98 1.63
C GLY A 73 -1.97 -13.29 1.57
N ARG A 74 -1.47 -14.34 2.23
CA ARG A 74 -2.14 -15.65 2.29
C ARG A 74 -3.55 -15.62 2.89
N VAL A 75 -3.83 -14.71 3.82
CA VAL A 75 -5.19 -14.50 4.33
C VAL A 75 -6.09 -13.91 3.25
N LEU A 76 -5.61 -12.90 2.53
CA LEU A 76 -6.37 -12.24 1.47
C LEU A 76 -6.60 -13.16 0.27
N ASP A 77 -5.62 -14.00 -0.04
CA ASP A 77 -5.69 -15.01 -1.10
C ASP A 77 -6.53 -16.24 -0.70
N GLY A 78 -7.02 -16.30 0.56
CA GLY A 78 -7.78 -17.43 1.08
C GLY A 78 -6.95 -18.72 1.31
N GLU A 79 -5.64 -18.66 1.12
CA GLU A 79 -4.74 -19.81 1.19
C GLU A 79 -4.30 -20.16 2.62
N LEU A 80 -4.39 -19.22 3.56
CA LEU A 80 -3.82 -19.40 4.90
C LEU A 80 -4.31 -20.69 5.57
N PHE A 81 -5.61 -20.95 5.49
CA PHE A 81 -6.21 -22.11 6.13
C PHE A 81 -5.71 -23.43 5.53
N ASN A 82 -5.59 -23.49 4.20
CA ASN A 82 -5.07 -24.68 3.51
C ASN A 82 -3.61 -24.98 3.88
N ILE A 83 -2.78 -23.95 4.03
CA ILE A 83 -1.40 -24.10 4.52
C ILE A 83 -1.39 -24.68 5.93
N PHE A 84 -2.25 -24.19 6.81
CA PHE A 84 -2.36 -24.69 8.17
C PHE A 84 -2.83 -26.14 8.23
N LYS A 85 -3.77 -26.58 7.38
CA LYS A 85 -4.13 -28.01 7.27
C LYS A 85 -2.95 -28.89 6.90
N GLY A 86 -2.06 -28.42 6.02
CA GLY A 86 -0.85 -29.14 5.65
C GLY A 86 0.08 -29.39 6.85
N TRP A 87 0.10 -28.48 7.82
CA TRP A 87 0.88 -28.63 9.06
C TRP A 87 0.12 -29.36 10.16
N TYR A 88 -1.21 -29.23 10.19
CA TYR A 88 -2.09 -29.82 11.19
C TYR A 88 -3.22 -30.61 10.51
N PRO A 89 -2.99 -31.88 10.14
CA PRO A 89 -3.97 -32.69 9.40
C PRO A 89 -5.30 -32.92 10.16
N THR A 90 -5.31 -32.73 11.47
CA THR A 90 -6.50 -32.88 12.33
C THR A 90 -7.38 -31.62 12.38
N MET A 91 -6.96 -30.52 11.76
CA MET A 91 -7.78 -29.30 11.67
C MET A 91 -9.04 -29.54 10.85
N LYS A 92 -10.21 -29.36 11.48
CA LYS A 92 -11.51 -29.44 10.82
C LYS A 92 -11.79 -28.17 10.01
N ASP A 93 -12.54 -28.33 8.92
CA ASP A 93 -13.02 -27.22 8.12
C ASP A 93 -13.78 -26.20 8.96
N GLN A 94 -13.47 -24.91 8.78
CA GLN A 94 -14.30 -23.84 9.33
C GLN A 94 -15.66 -23.88 8.61
N ILE A 95 -16.72 -24.20 9.35
CA ILE A 95 -18.10 -23.99 8.90
C ILE A 95 -18.27 -22.48 8.71
N GLY A 96 -18.70 -22.10 7.50
CA GLY A 96 -18.82 -20.72 7.03
C GLY A 96 -19.79 -19.86 7.82
#